data_AF-A0AAP6JF56-F1
#
_entry.id   AF-A0AAP6JF56-F1
#
_cell.length_a   1.000
_cell.length_b   1.000
_cell.length_c   1.000
_cell.angle_alpha   90.00
_cell.angle_beta   90.00
_cell.angle_gamma   90.00
#
_symmetry.space_group_name_H-M   'P 1'
#
loop_
_entity.id
_entity.type
_entity.pdbx_description
1 polymer ?
#
loop_
_entity_poly.entity_id
_entity_poly.type
_entity_poly.pdbx_seq_one_letter_code
_entity_poly.pdbx_strand_id
1 'polypeptide(L)'
;MSINEDNTPLEFPCDFPLKIMGRDQEGFREHVIEIVSRHAGESAVLNVRDRESRGGRFVSLTVTVRAESRPQLDDIYRELHASERVLMTL
;
A
#
# COMPACT_ATOMS: atom_id res chain seq x y z
N MET A 1 -27.53 -15.72 -9.03
CA MET A 1 -26.15 -15.20 -9.02
C MET A 1 -26.23 -13.68 -9.08
N SER A 2 -26.04 -13.00 -7.95
CA SER A 2 -25.89 -11.54 -7.93
C SER A 2 -24.40 -11.25 -7.97
N ILE A 3 -23.89 -10.81 -9.12
CA ILE A 3 -22.56 -10.22 -9.20
C ILE A 3 -22.67 -8.78 -8.69
N ASN A 4 -22.46 -8.61 -7.40
CA ASN A 4 -22.28 -7.29 -6.81
C ASN A 4 -20.81 -7.11 -6.50
N GLU A 5 -20.03 -6.69 -7.48
CA GLU A 5 -18.66 -6.22 -7.26
C GLU A 5 -18.36 -5.23 -8.38
N ASP A 6 -18.06 -4.01 -7.97
CA ASP A 6 -17.77 -2.81 -8.74
C ASP A 6 -16.85 -3.09 -9.94
N ASN A 7 -17.46 -3.53 -11.05
CA ASN A 7 -16.82 -3.76 -12.34
C ASN A 7 -16.61 -2.44 -13.09
N THR A 8 -16.33 -1.35 -12.38
CA THR A 8 -15.78 -0.19 -13.04
C THR A 8 -14.36 -0.58 -13.45
N PRO A 9 -14.01 -0.56 -14.74
CA PRO A 9 -12.62 -0.76 -15.13
C PRO A 9 -11.82 0.30 -14.40
N LEU A 10 -11.02 -0.07 -13.38
CA LEU A 10 -9.96 0.79 -12.86
C LEU A 10 -9.26 1.45 -14.06
N GLU A 11 -9.47 2.74 -14.24
CA GLU A 11 -8.94 3.50 -15.37
C GLU A 11 -7.53 3.90 -14.99
N PHE A 12 -6.53 3.25 -15.59
CA PHE A 12 -5.14 3.57 -15.34
C PHE A 12 -4.63 4.64 -16.31
N PRO A 13 -3.72 5.54 -15.89
CA PRO A 13 -3.15 5.63 -14.55
C PRO A 13 -4.11 6.27 -13.52
N CYS A 14 -4.15 5.74 -12.30
CA CYS A 14 -4.97 6.27 -11.21
C CYS A 14 -4.17 6.37 -9.91
N ASP A 15 -4.50 7.34 -9.08
CA ASP A 15 -3.87 7.55 -7.78
C ASP A 15 -4.56 6.68 -6.73
N PHE A 16 -3.91 5.59 -6.32
CA PHE A 16 -4.45 4.62 -5.40
C PHE A 16 -3.82 4.78 -4.01
N PRO A 17 -4.61 5.12 -2.97
CA PRO A 17 -4.12 5.19 -1.60
C PRO A 17 -4.05 3.80 -0.97
N LEU A 18 -2.85 3.22 -0.92
CA LEU A 18 -2.56 2.00 -0.17
C LEU A 18 -2.54 2.32 1.32
N LYS A 19 -3.38 1.67 2.12
CA LYS A 19 -3.30 1.77 3.58
C LYS A 19 -2.66 0.51 4.13
N ILE A 20 -1.50 0.65 4.74
CA ILE A 20 -0.72 -0.42 5.33
C ILE A 20 -0.70 -0.20 6.84
N MET A 21 -1.24 -1.15 7.60
CA MET A 21 -1.09 -1.19 9.05
C MET A 21 -0.02 -2.21 9.42
N GLY A 22 0.94 -1.77 10.22
CA GLY A 22 2.07 -2.60 10.66
C GLY A 22 2.38 -2.40 12.13
N ARG A 23 3.38 -3.12 12.61
CA ARG A 23 3.96 -2.86 13.93
C ARG A 23 4.72 -1.54 13.88
N ASP A 24 4.61 -0.76 14.95
CA ASP A 24 5.43 0.44 15.12
C ASP A 24 6.89 0.01 15.33
N GLN A 25 7.64 -0.02 14.23
CA GLN A 25 9.06 -0.36 14.21
C GLN A 25 9.82 0.68 13.41
N GLU A 26 11.01 0.98 13.87
CA GLU A 26 11.93 1.85 13.14
C GLU A 26 12.19 1.30 11.73
N GLY A 27 12.12 2.18 10.73
CA GLY A 27 12.26 1.84 9.32
C GLY A 27 11.04 1.18 8.68
N PHE A 28 9.87 1.08 9.34
CA PHE A 28 8.66 0.54 8.70
C PHE A 28 8.23 1.36 7.48
N ARG A 29 8.27 2.69 7.59
CA ARG A 29 7.96 3.61 6.50
C ARG A 29 8.90 3.40 5.31
N GLU A 30 10.20 3.39 5.55
CA GLU A 30 11.23 3.18 4.52
C GLU A 30 11.06 1.81 3.85
N HIS A 31 10.79 0.77 4.63
CA HIS A 31 10.55 -0.57 4.11
C HIS A 31 9.34 -0.63 3.17
N VAL A 32 8.22 -0.01 3.53
CA VAL A 32 7.04 0.03 2.65
C VAL A 32 7.31 0.85 1.39
N ILE A 33 7.99 1.99 1.50
CA ILE A 33 8.36 2.82 0.34
C ILE A 33 9.28 2.03 -0.60
N GLU A 34 10.25 1.30 -0.05
CA GLU A 34 11.17 0.45 -0.83
C GLU A 34 10.41 -0.63 -1.60
N ILE A 35 9.48 -1.35 -0.95
CA ILE A 35 8.61 -2.34 -1.60
C ILE A 35 7.83 -1.69 -2.75
N VAL A 36 7.10 -0.61 -2.46
CA VAL A 36 6.27 0.07 -3.48
C VAL A 36 7.13 0.57 -4.63
N SER A 37 8.28 1.18 -4.33
CA SER A 37 9.22 1.69 -5.33
C SER A 37 9.85 0.58 -6.16
N ARG A 38 10.09 -0.60 -5.59
CA ARG A 38 10.65 -1.74 -6.33
C ARG A 38 9.70 -2.26 -7.39
N HIS A 39 8.39 -2.22 -7.12
CA HIS A 39 7.35 -2.74 -8.00
C HIS A 39 6.74 -1.68 -8.93
N ALA A 40 6.55 -0.45 -8.45
CA ALA A 40 5.95 0.65 -9.22
C ALA A 40 6.93 1.76 -9.63
N GLY A 41 8.16 1.75 -9.12
CA GLY A 41 9.14 2.82 -9.32
C GLY A 41 8.99 3.96 -8.31
N GLU A 42 10.09 4.67 -8.04
CA GLU A 42 10.11 5.82 -7.14
C GLU A 42 9.14 6.92 -7.60
N SER A 43 8.98 7.09 -8.91
CA SER A 43 8.08 8.08 -9.51
C SER A 43 6.60 7.77 -9.31
N ALA A 44 6.25 6.54 -8.95
CA ALA A 44 4.87 6.18 -8.65
C ALA A 44 4.47 6.55 -7.22
N VAL A 45 5.42 6.73 -6.30
CA VAL A 45 5.11 7.13 -4.92
C VAL A 45 4.80 8.62 -4.89
N LEU A 46 3.51 8.98 -4.83
CA LEU A 46 3.05 10.36 -4.86
C LEU A 46 3.03 11.00 -3.47
N ASN A 47 2.62 10.24 -2.46
CA ASN A 47 2.50 10.74 -1.10
C ASN A 47 2.63 9.62 -0.08
N VAL A 48 3.21 9.92 1.08
CA VAL A 48 3.34 8.98 2.19
C VAL A 48 2.93 9.69 3.47
N ARG A 49 1.92 9.15 4.14
CA ARG A 49 1.43 9.63 5.43
C ARG A 49 1.52 8.53 6.46
N ASP A 50 2.39 8.70 7.45
CA ASP A 50 2.36 7.90 8.65
C ASP A 50 1.38 8.47 9.68
N ARG A 51 0.76 7.56 10.42
CA ARG A 51 -0.10 7.87 11.55
C ARG A 51 0.17 6.86 12.64
N GLU A 52 0.81 7.34 13.70
CA GLU A 52 0.99 6.58 14.92
C GLU A 52 -0.37 6.27 15.56
N SER A 53 -0.56 5.03 15.98
CA SER A 53 -1.78 4.65 16.69
C SER A 53 -1.67 5.07 18.16
N ARG A 54 -2.79 5.49 18.76
CA ARG A 54 -2.86 6.05 20.14
C ARG A 54 -2.28 5.15 21.25
N GLY A 55 -1.98 3.89 20.96
CA GLY A 55 -1.39 2.94 21.91
C GLY A 55 0.08 2.59 21.67
N GLY A 56 0.77 3.23 20.71
CA GLY A 56 2.21 3.02 20.45
C GLY A 56 2.61 1.60 20.01
N ARG A 57 1.64 0.74 19.68
CA ARG A 57 1.89 -0.66 19.30
C ARG A 57 1.82 -0.90 17.80
N PHE A 58 1.13 -0.02 17.08
CA PHE A 58 0.85 -0.15 15.65
C PHE A 58 0.98 1.21 14.97
N VAL A 59 1.41 1.19 13.72
CA VAL A 59 1.50 2.36 12.85
C VAL A 59 0.62 2.12 11.63
N SER A 60 -0.09 3.16 11.20
CA SER A 60 -0.87 3.16 9.96
C SER A 60 -0.15 4.03 8.95
N LEU A 61 0.38 3.43 7.89
CA LEU A 61 0.98 4.12 6.77
C LEU A 61 -0.03 4.20 5.63
N THR A 62 -0.23 5.38 5.06
CA THR A 62 -1.01 5.58 3.85
C THR A 62 -0.08 6.04 2.75
N VAL A 63 0.15 5.19 1.75
CA VAL A 63 1.00 5.47 0.60
C VAL A 63 0.12 5.66 -0.61
N THR A 64 0.06 6.88 -1.13
CA THR A 64 -0.59 7.16 -2.41
C THR A 64 0.38 6.78 -3.52
N VAL A 65 0.05 5.71 -4.25
CA VAL A 65 0.81 5.26 -5.40
C VAL A 65 0.04 5.57 -6.68
N ARG A 66 0.72 6.02 -7.72
CA ARG A 66 0.18 6.07 -9.07
C ARG A 66 0.19 4.66 -9.63
N ALA A 67 -0.95 3.99 -9.57
CA ALA A 67 -1.12 2.72 -10.22
C ALA A 67 -1.20 2.93 -11.72
N GLU A 68 -0.36 2.25 -12.48
CA GLU A 68 -0.40 2.22 -13.95
C GLU A 68 -1.11 0.96 -14.46
N SER A 69 -1.26 -0.06 -13.62
CA SER A 69 -1.91 -1.32 -13.98
C SER A 69 -2.35 -2.12 -12.74
N ARG A 70 -3.39 -2.95 -12.88
CA ARG A 70 -3.82 -3.92 -11.84
C ARG A 70 -2.69 -4.84 -11.36
N PRO A 71 -1.93 -5.53 -12.24
CA PRO A 71 -0.87 -6.43 -11.79
C PRO A 71 0.23 -5.73 -10.98
N GLN A 72 0.48 -4.45 -11.22
CA GLN A 72 1.45 -3.68 -10.44
C GLN A 72 1.00 -3.53 -8.98
N LEU A 73 -0.27 -3.20 -8.75
CA LEU A 73 -0.84 -3.15 -7.40
C LEU A 73 -0.84 -4.53 -6.75
N ASP A 74 -1.20 -5.58 -7.49
CA ASP A 74 -1.24 -6.95 -6.98
C ASP A 74 0.14 -7.41 -6.48
N ASP A 75 1.22 -7.14 -7.22
CA ASP A 75 2.58 -7.51 -6.80
C ASP A 75 3.01 -6.74 -5.54
N ILE A 76 2.66 -5.44 -5.44
CA ILE A 76 2.86 -4.65 -4.23
C ILE A 76 2.12 -5.27 -3.04
N TYR A 77 0.82 -5.56 -3.18
CA TYR A 77 0.03 -6.15 -2.10
C TYR A 77 0.60 -7.51 -1.68
N ARG A 78 1.05 -8.32 -2.63
CA ARG A 78 1.65 -9.62 -2.37
C ARG A 78 2.95 -9.49 -1.58
N GLU A 79 3.83 -8.57 -1.95
CA GLU A 79 5.09 -8.34 -1.23
C GLU A 79 4.85 -7.73 0.16
N LEU A 80 3.91 -6.78 0.27
CA LEU A 80 3.48 -6.24 1.56
C LEU A 80 2.93 -7.35 2.47
N HIS A 81 2.07 -8.23 1.97
CA HIS A 81 1.50 -9.33 2.73
C HIS A 81 2.53 -10.43 3.08
N ALA A 82 3.61 -10.52 2.32
CA ALA A 82 4.74 -11.40 2.62
C ALA A 82 5.67 -10.80 3.70
N SER A 83 5.61 -9.50 3.96
CA SER A 83 6.41 -8.84 4.99
C SER A 83 5.83 -9.09 6.38
N GLU A 84 6.62 -9.69 7.29
CA GLU A 84 6.23 -9.94 8.68
C GLU A 84 5.94 -8.64 9.48
N ARG A 85 6.38 -7.49 8.96
CA ARG A 85 6.16 -6.17 9.57
C ARG A 85 4.75 -5.65 9.29
N VAL A 86 4.14 -6.08 8.19
CA VAL A 86 2.79 -5.70 7.77
C VAL A 86 1.79 -6.64 8.42
N LEU A 87 0.78 -6.06 9.07
CA LEU A 87 -0.28 -6.81 9.72
C LEU A 87 -1.54 -6.84 8.87
N MET A 88 -1.81 -5.75 8.15
CA MET A 88 -3.02 -5.60 7.36
C MET A 88 -2.81 -4.54 6.28
N THR A 89 -3.41 -4.77 5.11
CA THR A 89 -3.51 -3.78 4.03
C THR A 89 -4.98 -3.54 3.69
N LEU A 90 -5.33 -2.28 3.37
CA LEU A 90 -6.69 -1.79 3.09
C LEU A 90 -6.71 -0.91 1.85
#